data_AF-A0A7K8L5G5-F1
#
_entry.id   AF-A0A7K8L5G5-F1
#
_cell.length_a   1.000
_cell.length_b   1.000
_cell.length_c   1.000
_cell.angle_alpha   90.00
_cell.angle_beta   90.00
_cell.angle_gamma   90.00
#
_symmetry.space_group_name_H-M   'P 1'
#
loop_
_entity.id
_entity.type
_entity.pdbx_description
1 polymer ?
#
loop_
_entity_poly.entity_id
_entity_poly.type
_entity_poly.pdbx_seq_one_letter_code
_entity_poly.pdbx_strand_id
1 'polypeptide(L)'
;NISGALCISQAWPGMARTIYNDHKRFLETYLTPYPGFFFTGDGAYRSSEGYYQLTGRLDDIINISGHRLGTAEVEDVVNHHLAVAESAVIGYPHEIKGEGETLAFPPPKCLSQGYCNATLAAELRELISKKIAKYAIPEYIQVT
;
A
#
# COMPACT_ATOMS: atom_id res chain seq x y z
N ASN A 1 -14.68 25.66 2.37
CA ASN A 1 -14.26 24.36 1.80
C ASN A 1 -13.71 23.49 2.91
N ILE A 2 -13.84 22.16 2.82
CA ILE A 2 -13.49 21.22 3.90
C ILE A 2 -12.71 20.05 3.30
N SER A 3 -11.68 19.56 4.00
CA SER A 3 -10.90 18.37 3.64
C SER A 3 -10.87 17.40 4.82
N GLY A 4 -10.85 16.10 4.55
CA GLY A 4 -10.75 15.07 5.59
C GLY A 4 -10.99 13.66 5.07
N ALA A 5 -11.22 12.73 6.00
CA ALA A 5 -11.57 11.35 5.68
C ALA A 5 -12.96 11.26 5.02
N LEU A 6 -13.04 10.52 3.92
CA LEU A 6 -14.31 10.21 3.27
C LEU A 6 -15.03 9.09 4.03
N CYS A 7 -16.24 9.40 4.46
CA CYS A 7 -17.09 8.49 5.22
C CYS A 7 -18.52 8.50 4.68
N ILE A 8 -19.18 7.34 4.71
CA ILE A 8 -20.58 7.18 4.27
C ILE A 8 -21.43 6.94 5.51
N SER A 9 -22.44 7.77 5.75
CA SER A 9 -23.25 7.78 6.98
C SER A 9 -24.35 6.73 7.02
N GLN A 10 -24.65 6.07 5.90
CA GLN A 10 -25.73 5.10 5.78
C GLN A 10 -25.31 3.91 4.94
N ALA A 11 -25.77 2.72 5.31
CA ALA A 11 -25.57 1.52 4.50
C ALA A 11 -26.30 1.64 3.16
N TRP A 12 -25.73 1.02 2.12
CA TRP A 12 -26.33 0.95 0.79
C TRP A 12 -26.44 -0.52 0.35
N PRO A 13 -27.32 -0.84 -0.62
CA PRO A 13 -27.57 -2.23 -1.03
C PRO A 13 -26.30 -3.00 -1.42
N GLY A 14 -25.35 -2.34 -2.11
CA GLY A 14 -24.09 -2.92 -2.58
C GLY A 14 -22.93 -2.91 -1.56
N MET A 15 -23.15 -2.52 -0.31
CA MET A 15 -22.08 -2.48 0.71
C MET A 15 -21.55 -3.88 1.00
N ALA A 16 -20.23 -4.05 1.15
CA ALA A 16 -19.67 -5.32 1.61
C ALA A 16 -20.27 -5.72 2.96
N ARG A 17 -20.56 -7.01 3.16
CA ARG A 17 -21.23 -7.49 4.37
C ARG A 17 -20.27 -7.96 5.45
N THR A 18 -19.10 -8.48 5.05
CA THR A 18 -18.07 -8.99 5.94
C THR A 18 -16.78 -9.26 5.16
N ILE A 19 -15.68 -9.51 5.87
CA ILE A 19 -14.51 -10.24 5.36
C ILE A 19 -14.75 -11.73 5.63
N TYR A 20 -14.41 -12.60 4.66
CA TYR A 20 -14.63 -14.04 4.76
C TYR A 20 -13.86 -14.62 5.96
N ASN A 21 -14.55 -15.39 6.81
CA ASN A 21 -14.04 -15.96 8.07
C ASN A 21 -13.47 -14.96 9.09
N ASP A 22 -13.68 -13.64 8.90
CA ASP A 22 -13.14 -12.62 9.81
C ASP A 22 -14.03 -11.37 9.89
N HIS A 23 -15.20 -11.52 10.52
CA HIS A 23 -16.12 -10.38 10.69
C HIS A 23 -15.57 -9.31 11.62
N LYS A 24 -14.76 -9.70 12.61
CA LYS A 24 -14.14 -8.76 13.55
C LYS A 24 -13.27 -7.77 12.80
N ARG A 25 -12.41 -8.24 11.89
CA ARG A 25 -11.59 -7.38 11.03
C ARG A 25 -12.44 -6.44 10.18
N PHE A 26 -13.59 -6.88 9.65
CA PHE A 26 -14.48 -6.00 8.90
C PHE A 26 -14.96 -4.80 9.76
N LEU A 27 -15.38 -5.05 11.00
CA LEU A 27 -15.81 -4.00 11.92
C LEU A 27 -14.66 -3.06 12.27
N GLU A 28 -13.49 -3.61 12.60
CA GLU A 28 -12.29 -2.87 12.99
C GLU A 28 -11.76 -1.99 11.86
N THR A 29 -11.77 -2.51 10.62
CA THR A 29 -11.27 -1.78 9.45
C THR A 29 -12.25 -0.70 8.97
N TYR A 30 -13.56 -0.98 8.91
CA TYR A 30 -14.49 -0.11 8.19
C TYR A 30 -15.46 0.69 9.07
N LEU A 31 -15.77 0.25 10.30
CA LEU A 31 -16.83 0.84 11.13
C LEU A 31 -16.34 1.42 12.46
N THR A 32 -15.20 0.94 12.95
CA THR A 32 -14.59 1.39 14.21
C THR A 32 -13.82 2.72 14.09
N PRO A 33 -13.11 3.03 12.99
CA PRO A 33 -12.32 4.26 12.90
C PRO A 33 -13.17 5.53 13.06
N TYR A 34 -14.40 5.50 12.55
CA TYR A 34 -15.38 6.58 12.68
C TYR A 34 -16.75 5.97 13.07
N PRO A 35 -17.04 5.83 14.38
CA PRO A 35 -18.27 5.19 14.84
C PRO A 35 -19.53 5.84 14.25
N GLY A 36 -20.42 5.01 13.70
CA GLY A 36 -21.64 5.46 13.02
C GLY A 36 -21.48 5.75 11.52
N PHE A 37 -20.26 5.60 10.98
CA PHE A 37 -19.98 5.78 9.56
C PHE A 37 -19.20 4.59 8.99
N PHE A 38 -19.35 4.35 7.68
CA PHE A 38 -18.46 3.49 6.92
C PHE A 38 -17.28 4.30 6.40
N PHE A 39 -16.07 3.95 6.85
CA PHE A 39 -14.83 4.57 6.40
C PHE A 39 -14.35 3.95 5.09
N THR A 40 -14.12 4.76 4.05
CA THR A 40 -13.66 4.24 2.76
C THR A 40 -12.15 3.98 2.73
N GLY A 41 -11.39 4.61 3.64
CA GLY A 41 -9.93 4.66 3.61
C GLY A 41 -9.36 5.76 2.71
N ASP A 42 -10.20 6.59 2.09
CA ASP A 42 -9.77 7.66 1.19
C ASP A 42 -9.91 9.04 1.85
N GLY A 43 -9.04 9.96 1.45
CA GLY A 43 -9.18 11.37 1.72
C GLY A 43 -10.08 12.03 0.65
N ALA A 44 -10.86 13.02 1.06
CA ALA A 44 -11.66 13.80 0.15
C ALA A 44 -11.66 15.29 0.52
N TYR A 45 -11.70 16.11 -0.51
CA TYR A 45 -11.95 17.54 -0.44
C TYR A 45 -13.34 17.85 -0.99
N ARG A 46 -14.09 18.67 -0.26
CA ARG A 46 -15.40 19.17 -0.69
C ARG A 46 -15.37 20.66 -1.01
N SER A 47 -15.72 20.99 -2.26
CA SER A 47 -15.82 22.37 -2.73
C SER A 47 -17.02 23.10 -2.14
N SER A 48 -17.06 24.43 -2.28
CA SER A 48 -18.17 25.28 -1.86
C SER A 48 -19.50 24.92 -2.55
N GLU A 49 -19.42 24.40 -3.77
CA GLU A 49 -20.54 24.01 -4.62
C GLU A 49 -20.98 22.55 -4.36
N GLY A 50 -20.29 21.83 -3.45
CA GLY A 50 -20.64 20.48 -3.04
C GLY A 50 -20.02 19.35 -3.85
N TYR A 51 -19.08 19.65 -4.76
CA TYR A 51 -18.33 18.61 -5.48
C TYR A 51 -17.26 17.97 -4.58
N TYR A 52 -17.07 16.66 -4.75
CA TYR A 52 -16.05 15.90 -4.03
C TYR A 52 -14.87 15.59 -4.95
N GLN A 53 -13.67 15.81 -4.45
CA GLN A 53 -12.41 15.42 -5.06
C GLN A 53 -11.72 14.41 -4.14
N LEU A 54 -11.43 13.22 -4.65
CA LEU A 54 -10.66 12.22 -3.91
C LEU A 54 -9.18 12.60 -3.93
N THR A 55 -8.55 12.62 -2.76
CA THR A 55 -7.17 13.08 -2.59
C THR A 55 -6.16 11.94 -2.42
N GLY A 56 -6.62 10.69 -2.51
CA GLY A 56 -5.79 9.49 -2.35
C GLY A 56 -6.16 8.68 -1.10
N ARG A 57 -5.39 7.62 -0.85
CA ARG A 57 -5.52 6.78 0.35
C ARG A 57 -4.99 7.51 1.57
N LEU A 58 -5.66 7.29 2.71
CA LEU A 58 -5.18 7.73 4.03
C LEU A 58 -4.43 6.62 4.77
N ASP A 59 -4.46 5.40 4.23
CA ASP A 59 -3.70 4.24 4.71
C ASP A 59 -2.55 3.91 3.74
N ASP A 60 -1.68 2.99 4.15
CA ASP A 60 -0.49 2.57 3.39
C ASP A 60 -0.82 1.62 2.22
N ILE A 61 -1.78 2.03 1.38
CA ILE A 61 -2.19 1.33 0.15
C ILE A 61 -1.81 2.18 -1.05
N ILE A 62 -1.11 1.57 -2.00
CA ILE A 62 -0.72 2.15 -3.28
C ILE A 62 -1.65 1.59 -4.37
N ASN A 63 -2.01 2.42 -5.35
CA ASN A 63 -2.82 2.03 -6.51
C ASN A 63 -1.98 2.02 -7.81
N ILE A 64 -1.50 0.85 -8.18
CA ILE A 64 -0.63 0.66 -9.35
C ILE A 64 -1.45 0.07 -10.49
N SER A 65 -1.70 0.88 -11.52
CA SER A 65 -2.47 0.48 -12.70
C SER A 65 -3.87 -0.10 -12.37
N GLY A 66 -4.50 0.39 -11.30
CA GLY A 66 -5.81 -0.07 -10.83
C GLY A 66 -5.75 -1.21 -9.81
N HIS A 67 -4.57 -1.74 -9.51
CA HIS A 67 -4.37 -2.74 -8.46
C HIS A 67 -4.08 -2.07 -7.12
N ARG A 68 -4.86 -2.41 -6.11
CA ARG A 68 -4.60 -2.01 -4.72
C ARG A 68 -3.55 -2.93 -4.11
N LEU A 69 -2.42 -2.36 -3.74
CA LEU A 69 -1.31 -3.06 -3.11
C LEU A 69 -1.01 -2.44 -1.76
N GLY A 70 -1.01 -3.24 -0.70
CA GLY A 70 -0.56 -2.78 0.61
C GLY A 70 0.96 -2.77 0.68
N THR A 71 1.57 -1.69 1.16
CA THR A 71 3.03 -1.60 1.31
C THR A 71 3.57 -2.71 2.21
N ALA A 72 2.87 -2.99 3.30
CA ALA A 72 3.22 -4.03 4.27
C ALA A 72 3.31 -5.43 3.66
N GLU A 73 2.55 -5.74 2.60
CA GLU A 73 2.64 -7.03 1.91
C GLU A 73 3.98 -7.20 1.19
N VAL A 74 4.42 -6.14 0.51
CA VAL A 74 5.72 -6.11 -0.18
C VAL A 74 6.86 -6.10 0.83
N GLU A 75 6.75 -5.31 1.89
CA GLU A 75 7.73 -5.24 2.98
C GLU A 75 7.90 -6.58 3.69
N ASP A 76 6.80 -7.28 4.00
CA ASP A 76 6.86 -8.62 4.62
C ASP A 76 7.63 -9.59 3.73
N VAL A 77 7.32 -9.64 2.42
CA VAL A 77 8.04 -10.51 1.47
C VAL A 77 9.53 -10.18 1.42
N VAL A 78 9.89 -8.90 1.38
CA VAL A 78 11.30 -8.47 1.30
C VAL A 78 12.05 -8.78 2.60
N ASN A 79 11.42 -8.58 3.76
CA ASN A 79 12.01 -8.82 5.08
C ASN A 79 12.28 -10.31 5.37
N HIS A 80 11.68 -11.23 4.62
CA HIS A 80 12.03 -12.66 4.68
C HIS A 80 13.39 -12.98 4.03
N HIS A 81 13.99 -12.05 3.28
CA HIS A 81 15.30 -12.24 2.66
C HIS A 81 16.42 -12.04 3.69
N LEU A 82 17.30 -13.02 3.87
CA LEU A 82 18.36 -13.01 4.91
C LEU A 82 19.31 -11.81 4.85
N ALA A 83 19.49 -11.23 3.66
CA ALA A 83 20.35 -10.07 3.47
C ALA A 83 19.67 -8.73 3.82
N VAL A 84 18.35 -8.71 4.01
CA VAL A 84 17.58 -7.50 4.33
C VAL A 84 17.27 -7.47 5.82
N ALA A 85 17.56 -6.35 6.47
CA ALA A 85 17.29 -6.18 7.90
C ALA A 85 15.87 -5.64 8.18
N GLU A 86 15.45 -4.68 7.36
CA GLU A 86 14.16 -4.00 7.37
C GLU A 86 13.95 -3.40 5.98
N SER A 87 12.71 -3.04 5.64
CA SER A 87 12.38 -2.43 4.36
C SER A 87 11.22 -1.46 4.51
N ALA A 88 11.18 -0.45 3.65
CA ALA A 88 10.08 0.48 3.52
C ALA A 88 9.65 0.59 2.06
N VAL A 89 8.34 0.53 1.80
CA VAL A 89 7.75 0.69 0.47
C VAL A 89 6.93 1.97 0.44
N ILE A 90 7.22 2.83 -0.53
CA ILE A 90 6.60 4.15 -0.64
C ILE A 90 6.06 4.35 -2.06
N GLY A 91 4.82 4.82 -2.14
CA GLY A 91 4.18 5.21 -3.39
C GLY A 91 4.67 6.57 -3.90
N TYR A 92 4.78 6.73 -5.22
CA TYR A 92 5.06 8.02 -5.86
C TYR A 92 4.14 8.24 -7.07
N PRO A 93 3.82 9.50 -7.43
CA PRO A 93 3.01 9.79 -8.61
C PRO A 93 3.70 9.31 -9.89
N HIS A 94 2.99 8.53 -10.71
CA HIS A 94 3.52 7.98 -11.96
C HIS A 94 2.56 8.28 -13.12
N GLU A 95 3.06 8.92 -14.18
CA GLU A 95 2.23 9.40 -15.30
C GLU A 95 1.38 8.30 -15.97
N ILE A 96 1.97 7.12 -16.18
CA ILE A 96 1.29 5.98 -16.82
C ILE A 96 0.50 5.11 -15.82
N LYS A 97 1.10 4.77 -14.68
CA LYS A 97 0.53 3.79 -13.73
C LYS A 97 -0.46 4.41 -12.73
N GLY A 98 -0.55 5.73 -12.67
CA GLY A 98 -1.21 6.46 -11.59
C GLY A 98 -0.24 6.63 -10.43
N GLU A 99 0.10 5.53 -9.77
CA GLU A 99 1.14 5.47 -8.75
C GLU A 99 2.19 4.40 -9.13
N GLY A 100 3.45 4.68 -8.82
CA GLY A 100 4.54 3.72 -8.79
C GLY A 100 4.98 3.47 -7.36
N GLU A 101 5.85 2.50 -7.15
CA GLU A 101 6.37 2.14 -5.83
C GLU A 101 7.90 2.12 -5.83
N THR A 102 8.48 2.58 -4.73
CA THR A 102 9.91 2.51 -4.45
C THR A 102 10.13 1.66 -3.21
N LEU A 103 11.09 0.75 -3.30
CA LEU A 103 11.54 -0.05 -2.17
C LEU A 103 12.86 0.51 -1.66
N ALA A 104 12.90 0.89 -0.38
CA ALA A 104 14.10 1.29 0.33
C ALA A 104 14.45 0.27 1.41
N PHE A 105 15.74 -0.03 1.58
CA PHE A 105 16.23 -0.87 2.68
C PHE A 105 17.65 -0.45 3.08
N PRO A 106 18.09 -0.71 4.33
CA PRO A 106 19.44 -0.38 4.77
C PRO A 106 20.47 -1.32 4.14
N PRO A 107 21.78 -1.01 4.22
CA PRO A 107 22.81 -1.85 3.63
C PRO A 107 22.74 -3.26 4.21
N PRO A 108 22.95 -4.30 3.39
CA PRO A 108 22.83 -5.67 3.86
C PRO A 108 23.80 -5.94 5.01
N LYS A 109 23.31 -6.58 6.08
CA LYS A 109 24.11 -6.96 7.26
C LYS A 109 25.35 -7.79 6.90
N CYS A 110 25.31 -8.51 5.78
CA CYS A 110 26.34 -9.41 5.28
C CYS A 110 27.12 -8.84 4.08
N LEU A 111 27.67 -7.62 4.19
CA LEU A 111 28.71 -7.16 3.24
C LEU A 111 29.91 -8.13 3.14
N SER A 112 30.04 -9.09 4.07
CA SER A 112 31.07 -10.13 4.08
C SER A 112 30.85 -11.30 3.12
N GLN A 113 29.67 -11.47 2.51
CA GLN A 113 29.37 -12.59 1.58
C GLN A 113 29.42 -12.20 0.09
N GLY A 114 29.91 -11.02 -0.27
CA GLY A 114 30.12 -10.64 -1.68
C GLY A 114 28.84 -10.26 -2.43
N TYR A 115 27.74 -9.97 -1.74
CA TYR A 115 26.56 -9.38 -2.36
C TYR A 115 26.87 -7.98 -2.86
N CYS A 116 26.72 -7.76 -4.17
CA CYS A 116 26.64 -6.41 -4.72
C CYS A 116 25.17 -5.95 -4.71
N ASN A 117 24.95 -4.64 -4.59
CA ASN A 117 23.61 -4.05 -4.55
C ASN A 117 22.74 -4.46 -5.77
N ALA A 118 23.37 -4.64 -6.94
CA ALA A 118 22.68 -5.05 -8.16
C ALA A 118 22.14 -6.48 -8.09
N THR A 119 22.93 -7.42 -7.55
CA THR A 119 22.52 -8.82 -7.37
C THR A 119 21.36 -8.92 -6.37
N LEU A 120 21.48 -8.24 -5.22
CA LEU A 120 20.42 -8.23 -4.22
C LEU A 120 19.12 -7.61 -4.77
N ALA A 121 19.21 -6.49 -5.50
CA ALA A 121 18.04 -5.88 -6.13
C ALA A 121 17.37 -6.80 -7.15
N ALA A 122 18.12 -7.61 -7.90
CA ALA A 122 17.56 -8.58 -8.83
C ALA A 122 16.84 -9.72 -8.10
N GLU A 123 17.47 -10.27 -7.05
CA GLU A 123 16.88 -11.32 -6.21
C GLU A 123 15.58 -10.87 -5.54
N LEU A 124 15.55 -9.64 -5.01
CA LEU A 124 14.34 -9.08 -4.39
C LEU A 124 13.21 -8.91 -5.41
N ARG A 125 13.50 -8.43 -6.63
CA ARG A 125 12.48 -8.35 -7.69
C ARG A 125 11.92 -9.72 -8.05
N GLU A 126 12.76 -10.74 -8.14
CA GLU A 126 12.33 -12.10 -8.41
C GLU A 126 11.47 -12.67 -7.26
N LEU A 127 11.87 -12.42 -6.02
CA LEU A 127 11.14 -12.85 -4.82
C LEU A 127 9.73 -12.25 -4.79
N ILE A 128 9.62 -10.94 -4.99
CA ILE A 128 8.33 -10.22 -5.02
C ILE A 128 7.45 -10.74 -6.16
N SER A 129 8.01 -10.89 -7.37
CA SER A 129 7.31 -11.42 -8.54
C SER A 129 6.70 -12.80 -8.30
N LYS A 130 7.44 -13.67 -7.58
CA LYS A 130 7.00 -15.04 -7.25
C LYS A 130 5.97 -15.08 -6.12
N LYS A 131 6.06 -14.20 -5.14
CA LYS A 131 5.22 -14.23 -3.92
C LYS A 131 3.93 -13.44 -4.07
N ILE A 132 3.98 -12.30 -4.77
CA ILE A 132 2.86 -11.38 -4.92
C ILE A 132 2.38 -11.40 -6.37
N ALA A 133 3.04 -10.63 -7.24
CA ALA A 133 2.74 -10.56 -8.67
C ALA A 133 3.78 -9.73 -9.41
N LYS A 134 3.74 -9.78 -10.75
CA LYS A 134 4.60 -8.95 -11.61
C LYS A 134 4.32 -7.44 -11.51
N TYR A 135 3.10 -7.05 -11.16
CA TYR A 135 2.73 -5.63 -11.06
C TYR A 135 3.21 -4.98 -9.75
N ALA A 136 3.54 -5.78 -8.73
CA ALA A 136 4.01 -5.34 -7.42
C ALA A 136 5.54 -5.23 -7.33
N ILE A 137 6.24 -5.30 -8.48
CA ILE A 137 7.69 -5.22 -8.52
C ILE A 137 8.08 -3.73 -8.50
N PRO A 138 8.83 -3.29 -7.47
CA PRO A 138 9.28 -1.92 -7.38
C PRO A 138 10.16 -1.51 -8.56
N GLU A 139 9.84 -0.35 -9.13
CA GLU A 139 10.59 0.22 -10.24
C GLU A 139 11.97 0.66 -9.76
N TYR A 140 11.98 1.39 -8.64
CA TYR A 140 13.18 1.84 -7.96
C TYR A 140 13.43 1.01 -6.70
N ILE A 141 14.67 0.54 -6.57
CA ILE A 141 15.17 -0.14 -5.38
C ILE A 141 16.38 0.65 -4.89
N GLN A 142 16.27 1.22 -3.69
CA GLN A 142 17.28 2.09 -3.11
C GLN A 142 17.89 1.46 -1.86
N VAL A 143 19.23 1.41 -1.82
CA VAL A 143 19.98 1.11 -0.60
C VAL A 143 20.27 2.43 0.10
N THR A 144 19.89 2.53 1.37
CA THR A 144 20.05 3.74 2.21
C THR A 144 21.32 3.74 3.04
#